data_AF-A0A257KVB4-F1
#
_entry.id   AF-A0A257KVB4-F1
#
_cell.length_a   1.000
_cell.length_b   1.000
_cell.length_c   1.000
_cell.angle_alpha   90.00
_cell.angle_beta   90.00
_cell.angle_gamma   90.00
#
_symmetry.space_group_name_H-M   'P 1'
#
loop_
_entity.id
_entity.type
_entity.pdbx_description
1 polymer ?
#
loop_
_entity_poly.entity_id
_entity_poly.type
_entity_poly.pdbx_seq_one_letter_code
_entity_poly.pdbx_strand_id
1 'polypeptide(L)' 'MLIKTLGRQPCAATIEAMQAFTAARTADTPDEIWLVEH' A
#
# COMPACT_ATOMS: atom_id res chain seq x y z
N MET A 1 1.04 -10.88 -7.42
CA MET A 1 2.05 -10.07 -6.72
C MET A 1 2.40 -8.87 -7.59
N LEU A 2 2.21 -7.64 -7.08
CA LEU A 2 2.44 -6.36 -7.74
C LEU A 2 3.46 -5.53 -6.94
N ILE A 3 4.29 -4.74 -7.64
CA ILE A 3 5.24 -3.82 -7.00
C ILE A 3 4.82 -2.39 -7.34
N LYS A 4 4.67 -1.53 -6.33
CA LYS A 4 4.27 -0.13 -6.47
C LYS A 4 5.36 0.78 -5.95
N THR A 5 5.83 1.69 -6.79
CA THR A 5 6.80 2.73 -6.43
C THR A 5 6.05 4.03 -6.18
N LEU A 6 5.91 4.44 -4.92
CA LEU A 6 5.09 5.58 -4.50
C LEU A 6 5.88 6.90 -4.39
N GLY A 7 7.21 6.82 -4.40
CA GLY A 7 8.09 7.97 -4.18
C GLY A 7 8.01 8.49 -2.75
N ARG A 8 8.26 9.79 -2.57
CA ARG A 8 8.18 10.47 -1.27
C ARG A 8 6.71 10.67 -0.88
N GLN A 9 6.30 10.12 0.25
CA GLN A 9 4.93 10.24 0.77
C GLN A 9 4.93 10.51 2.28
N PRO A 10 3.98 11.31 2.79
CA PRO A 10 3.80 11.46 4.23
C PRO A 10 3.55 10.11 4.90
N CYS A 11 4.25 9.84 6.00
CA CYS A 11 4.16 8.57 6.72
C CYS A 11 2.72 8.24 7.16
N ALA A 12 2.02 9.19 7.79
CA ALA A 12 0.66 8.98 8.27
C ALA A 12 -0.33 8.60 7.14
N ALA A 13 -0.29 9.33 6.02
CA ALA A 13 -1.15 9.05 4.87
C ALA A 13 -0.83 7.68 4.23
N THR A 14 0.44 7.30 4.19
CA THR A 14 0.86 5.99 3.64
C THR A 14 0.34 4.85 4.51
N ILE A 15 0.42 4.99 5.84
CA ILE A 15 -0.09 3.99 6.79
C ILE A 15 -1.61 3.84 6.67
N GLU A 16 -2.35 4.94 6.61
CA GLU A 16 -3.81 4.93 6.43
C GLU A 16 -4.20 4.20 5.13
N ALA A 17 -3.51 4.49 4.02
CA ALA A 17 -3.73 3.83 2.75
C ALA A 17 -3.43 2.31 2.80
N MET A 18 -2.37 1.90 3.50
CA MET A 18 -2.05 0.47 3.69
C MET A 18 -3.13 -0.26 4.51
N GLN A 19 -3.65 0.38 5.55
CA GLN A 19 -4.74 -0.16 6.36
C GLN A 19 -6.03 -0.28 5.55
N ALA A 20 -6.39 0.76 4.80
CA ALA A 20 -7.56 0.76 3.92
C ALA A 20 -7.46 -0.32 2.83
N PHE A 21 -6.29 -0.47 2.20
CA PHE A 21 -6.03 -1.55 1.24
C PHE A 21 -6.24 -2.92 1.89
N THR A 22 -5.66 -3.15 3.07
CA THR A 22 -5.78 -4.42 3.80
C THR A 22 -7.23 -4.74 4.16
N ALA A 23 -8.00 -3.74 4.61
CA ALA A 23 -9.41 -3.92 4.96
C ALA A 23 -10.29 -4.25 3.74
N ALA A 24 -9.93 -3.78 2.54
CA ALA A 24 -10.67 -4.01 1.32
C ALA A 24 -10.30 -5.33 0.59
N ARG A 25 -9.34 -6.10 1.12
CA ARG A 25 -8.86 -7.32 0.45
C ARG A 25 -9.94 -8.41 0.36
N THR A 26 -10.00 -9.05 -0.79
CA THR A 26 -10.75 -10.28 -1.06
C THR A 26 -9.78 -11.40 -1.47
N ALA A 27 -10.30 -12.62 -1.68
CA ALA A 27 -9.53 -13.76 -2.16
C ALA A 27 -8.82 -13.50 -3.51
N ASP A 28 -9.39 -12.61 -4.33
CA ASP A 28 -8.85 -12.27 -5.65
C ASP A 28 -7.89 -11.07 -5.62
N THR A 29 -7.70 -10.44 -4.46
CA THR A 29 -6.81 -9.27 -4.36
C THR A 29 -5.35 -9.73 -4.38
N PRO A 30 -4.55 -9.34 -5.38
CA PRO A 30 -3.15 -9.73 -5.45
C PRO A 30 -2.35 -9.06 -4.31
N ASP A 31 -1.30 -9.74 -3.85
CA ASP A 31 -0.35 -9.11 -2.93
C ASP A 31 0.36 -7.92 -3.57
N GLU A 32 0.56 -6.86 -2.79
CA GLU A 32 1.27 -5.65 -3.20
C GLU A 32 2.48 -5.41 -2.29
N ILE A 33 3.62 -5.06 -2.90
CA ILE A 33 4.80 -4.52 -2.22
C ILE A 33 4.88 -3.03 -2.54
N TRP A 34 4.88 -2.19 -1.52
CA TRP A 34 4.91 -0.73 -1.66
C TRP A 34 6.31 -0.22 -1.32
N LEU A 35 6.97 0.43 -2.28
CA LEU A 35 8.25 1.09 -2.11
C LEU A 35 8.01 2.59 -1.95
N VAL A 36 8.34 3.11 -0.78
CA VAL A 36 8.04 4.49 -0.35
C VAL A 36 9.23 5.10 0.38
N GLU A 37 9.36 6.42 0.27
CA GLU A 37 10.27 7.24 1.05
C GLU A 37 9.44 8.15 1.97
N HIS A 38 9.86 8.34 3.23
CA HIS A 38 9.20 9.23 4.20
C HIS A 38 10.03 10.49 4.41
#